data_AF-A0A0J7KB79-F1
#
_entry.id   AF-A0A0J7KB79-F1
#
_cell.length_a   1.000
_cell.length_b   1.000
_cell.length_c   1.000
_cell.angle_alpha   90.00
_cell.angle_beta   90.00
_cell.angle_gamma   90.00
#
_symmetry.space_group_name_H-M   'P 1'
#
loop_
_entity.id
_entity.type
_entity.pdbx_description
1 polymer ?
#
loop_
_entity_poly.entity_id
_entity_poly.type
_entity_poly.pdbx_seq_one_letter_code
_entity_poly.pdbx_strand_id
1 'polypeptide(L)'
;MLSEKFEANNFHVKHAQDDADVLIIETALKQACRNTTVVVGEDVDLLVILIARTPIDKEIFFLKPGKGKVERKIYSSRSFDEHKSSKDHILFLHAFSGCDTTSALFNKGKTAALKLLEKRQDLQVAAQVFNRIDASRESISSNGIRFFLGIYGAPIKEVSINTYRYLCFAKSVGKNM
;
A
#
# COMPACT_ATOMS: atom_id res chain seq x y z
N MET A 1 11.15 -30.49 -8.80
CA MET A 1 10.66 -29.11 -8.54
C MET A 1 11.81 -28.21 -8.08
N LEU A 2 11.72 -26.86 -8.16
CA LEU A 2 12.77 -25.99 -7.61
C LEU A 2 12.92 -26.16 -6.08
N SER A 3 11.81 -26.40 -5.37
CA SER A 3 11.80 -26.69 -3.95
C SER A 3 12.63 -27.92 -3.59
N GLU A 4 12.48 -29.04 -4.31
CA GLU A 4 13.29 -30.25 -4.10
C GLU A 4 14.79 -29.98 -4.21
N LYS A 5 15.20 -29.11 -5.15
CA LYS A 5 16.61 -28.72 -5.29
C LYS A 5 17.09 -27.90 -4.09
N PHE A 6 16.26 -26.99 -3.58
CA PHE A 6 16.58 -26.22 -2.38
C PHE A 6 16.67 -27.11 -1.15
N GLU A 7 15.71 -28.01 -0.95
CA GLU A 7 15.70 -28.98 0.14
C GLU A 7 16.92 -29.91 0.08
N ALA A 8 17.28 -30.42 -1.10
CA ALA A 8 18.48 -31.21 -1.31
C ALA A 8 19.79 -30.46 -0.97
N ASN A 9 19.76 -29.12 -0.97
CA ASN A 9 20.87 -28.26 -0.54
C ASN A 9 20.66 -27.69 0.87
N ASN A 10 19.80 -28.32 1.69
CA ASN A 10 19.50 -27.96 3.08
C ASN A 10 18.84 -26.58 3.28
N PHE A 11 18.25 -26.01 2.23
CA PHE A 11 17.40 -24.82 2.39
C PHE A 11 16.01 -25.23 2.88
N HIS A 12 15.47 -24.46 3.83
CA HIS A 12 14.10 -24.64 4.29
C HIS A 12 13.14 -24.00 3.30
N VAL A 13 12.23 -24.80 2.74
CA VAL A 13 11.23 -24.34 1.77
C VAL A 13 9.85 -24.35 2.43
N LYS A 14 9.03 -23.35 2.10
CA LYS A 14 7.61 -23.31 2.46
C LYS A 14 6.79 -23.04 1.21
N HIS A 15 5.62 -23.65 1.13
CA HIS A 15 4.69 -23.48 0.04
C HIS A 15 3.47 -22.69 0.53
N ALA A 16 3.11 -21.64 -0.20
CA ALA A 16 1.82 -20.98 -0.07
C ALA A 16 0.79 -21.69 -0.96
N GLN A 17 -0.48 -21.66 -0.56
CA GLN A 17 -1.57 -22.20 -1.39
C GLN A 17 -1.85 -21.28 -2.59
N ASP A 18 -1.83 -19.98 -2.36
CA ASP A 18 -2.05 -18.93 -3.37
C ASP A 18 -0.81 -18.02 -3.41
N ASP A 19 -1.00 -16.74 -3.14
CA ASP A 19 0.07 -15.76 -3.09
C ASP A 19 1.03 -15.99 -1.90
N ALA A 20 2.33 -15.81 -2.14
CA ALA A 20 3.37 -16.11 -1.17
C ALA A 20 3.70 -14.95 -0.22
N ASP A 21 3.26 -13.73 -0.51
CA ASP A 21 3.75 -12.52 0.16
C ASP A 21 3.45 -12.53 1.65
N VAL A 22 2.22 -12.86 2.01
CA VAL A 22 1.82 -12.97 3.42
C VAL A 22 2.64 -14.05 4.13
N LEU A 23 2.85 -15.22 3.50
CA LEU A 23 3.64 -16.30 4.09
C LEU A 23 5.12 -15.92 4.29
N ILE A 24 5.69 -15.14 3.36
CA ILE A 24 7.04 -14.60 3.44
C ILE A 24 7.15 -13.66 4.65
N ILE A 25 6.24 -12.68 4.77
CA ILE A 25 6.29 -11.71 5.87
C ILE A 25 6.01 -12.36 7.23
N GLU A 26 5.03 -13.26 7.32
CA GLU A 26 4.77 -14.01 8.56
C GLU A 26 5.95 -14.90 8.97
N THR A 27 6.67 -15.46 8.00
CA THR A 27 7.91 -16.20 8.27
C THR A 27 9.01 -15.26 8.76
N ALA A 28 9.17 -14.09 8.15
CA ALA A 28 10.14 -13.09 8.58
C ALA A 28 9.87 -12.60 10.01
N LEU A 29 8.62 -12.33 10.36
CA LEU A 29 8.22 -11.90 11.72
C LEU A 29 8.56 -12.93 12.78
N LYS A 30 8.40 -14.22 12.46
CA LYS A 30 8.78 -15.33 13.36
C LYS A 30 10.29 -15.43 13.53
N GLN A 31 11.06 -15.25 12.46
CA GLN A 31 12.53 -15.28 12.52
C GLN A 31 13.11 -14.07 13.25
N ALA A 32 12.48 -12.90 13.10
CA ALA A 32 12.88 -11.65 13.73
C ALA A 32 12.81 -11.68 15.27
N CYS A 33 12.13 -12.67 15.87
CA CYS A 33 12.14 -12.88 17.32
C CYS A 33 13.50 -13.31 17.87
N ARG A 34 14.38 -13.90 17.04
CA ARG A 34 15.65 -14.49 17.47
C ARG A 34 16.86 -14.00 16.67
N ASN A 35 16.62 -13.55 15.44
CA ASN A 35 17.68 -13.26 14.48
C ASN A 35 17.43 -11.93 13.78
N THR A 36 18.51 -11.25 13.38
CA THR A 36 18.43 -10.22 12.35
C THR A 36 17.87 -10.85 11.07
N THR A 37 16.75 -10.31 10.58
CA THR A 37 16.01 -10.91 9.47
C THR A 37 15.97 -9.98 8.28
N VAL A 38 16.21 -10.54 7.09
CA VAL A 38 16.16 -9.83 5.81
C VAL A 38 15.21 -10.57 4.86
N VAL A 39 14.19 -9.89 4.38
CA VAL A 39 13.32 -10.34 3.29
C VAL A 39 13.95 -9.92 1.97
N VAL A 40 14.15 -10.85 1.04
CA VAL A 40 14.75 -10.56 -0.26
C VAL A 40 13.69 -10.74 -1.35
N GLY A 41 13.43 -9.69 -2.14
CA GLY A 41 12.43 -9.76 -3.21
C GLY A 41 12.45 -8.54 -4.13
N GLU A 42 11.89 -8.69 -5.33
CA GLU A 42 11.69 -7.56 -6.23
C GLU A 42 10.35 -6.84 -5.99
N ASP A 43 9.38 -7.55 -5.41
CA ASP A 43 8.02 -7.04 -5.23
C ASP A 43 7.92 -5.93 -4.18
N VAL A 44 7.15 -4.90 -4.49
CA VAL A 44 6.86 -3.80 -3.56
C VAL A 44 5.80 -4.22 -2.54
N ASP A 45 4.97 -5.19 -2.87
CA ASP A 45 3.89 -5.68 -2.01
C ASP A 45 4.48 -6.28 -0.73
N LEU A 46 5.62 -6.98 -0.85
CA LEU A 46 6.44 -7.43 0.28
C LEU A 46 6.85 -6.28 1.21
N LEU A 47 7.33 -5.14 0.67
CA LEU A 47 7.75 -4.00 1.48
C LEU A 47 6.54 -3.35 2.18
N VAL A 48 5.42 -3.21 1.48
CA VAL A 48 4.18 -2.65 2.03
C VAL A 48 3.65 -3.49 3.18
N ILE A 49 3.54 -4.81 2.97
CA ILE A 49 3.07 -5.75 4.00
C ILE A 49 4.07 -5.79 5.16
N LEU A 50 5.39 -5.74 4.89
CA LEU A 50 6.40 -5.69 5.95
C LEU A 50 6.25 -4.47 6.86
N ILE A 51 6.09 -3.28 6.28
CA ILE A 51 5.88 -2.04 7.05
C ILE A 51 4.59 -2.10 7.86
N ALA A 52 3.51 -2.63 7.26
CA ALA A 52 2.20 -2.73 7.93
C ALA A 52 2.20 -3.73 9.09
N ARG A 53 2.92 -4.85 8.95
CA ARG A 53 2.84 -5.99 9.88
C ARG A 53 3.91 -6.00 10.95
N THR A 54 5.03 -5.29 10.76
CA THR A 54 6.14 -5.32 11.73
C THR A 54 5.79 -4.53 13.00
N PRO A 55 5.80 -5.19 14.18
CA PRO A 55 5.63 -4.51 15.47
C PRO A 55 6.66 -3.39 15.69
N ILE A 56 6.29 -2.36 16.45
CA ILE A 56 7.14 -1.17 16.66
C ILE A 56 8.46 -1.49 17.37
N ASP A 57 8.47 -2.51 18.22
CA ASP A 57 9.64 -3.01 18.95
C ASP A 57 10.59 -3.85 18.09
N LYS A 58 10.20 -4.18 16.85
CA LYS A 58 11.00 -4.98 15.92
C LYS A 58 11.48 -4.16 14.73
N GLU A 59 12.53 -4.68 14.09
CA GLU A 59 13.05 -4.15 12.84
C GLU A 59 13.43 -5.30 11.92
N ILE A 60 12.90 -5.26 10.70
CA ILE A 60 13.16 -6.26 9.65
C ILE A 60 13.56 -5.49 8.41
N PHE A 61 14.55 -5.99 7.68
CA PHE A 61 15.04 -5.35 6.48
C PHE A 61 14.42 -5.99 5.24
N PHE A 62 14.08 -5.17 4.25
CA PHE A 62 13.72 -5.61 2.92
C PHE A 62 14.87 -5.27 1.97
N LEU A 63 15.44 -6.29 1.35
CA LEU A 63 16.48 -6.20 0.34
C LEU A 63 15.84 -6.34 -1.03
N LYS A 64 15.83 -5.25 -1.81
CA LYS A 64 15.52 -5.28 -3.23
C LYS A 64 16.80 -5.57 -4.03
N PRO A 65 16.93 -6.74 -4.68
CA PRO A 65 18.09 -7.04 -5.51
C PRO A 65 18.26 -6.00 -6.64
N GLY A 66 19.51 -5.74 -7.02
CA GLY A 66 19.80 -4.93 -8.21
C GLY A 66 19.49 -5.70 -9.49
N LYS A 67 19.10 -4.99 -10.55
CA LYS A 67 18.81 -5.57 -11.87
C LYS A 67 19.30 -4.66 -12.98
N GLY A 68 20.23 -5.16 -13.80
CA GLY A 68 20.86 -4.36 -14.86
C GLY A 68 21.53 -3.11 -14.29
N LYS A 69 21.04 -1.92 -14.66
CA LYS A 69 21.53 -0.62 -14.14
C LYS A 69 20.88 -0.20 -12.81
N VAL A 70 19.87 -0.93 -12.34
CA VAL A 70 19.20 -0.61 -11.07
C VAL A 70 20.03 -1.14 -9.93
N GLU A 71 20.48 -0.23 -9.07
CA GLU A 71 21.24 -0.56 -7.87
C GLU A 71 20.40 -1.32 -6.85
N ARG A 72 21.09 -2.17 -6.09
CA ARG A 72 20.55 -2.86 -4.92
C ARG A 72 20.11 -1.84 -3.86
N LYS A 73 18.93 -2.03 -3.27
CA LYS A 73 18.40 -1.15 -2.22
C LYS A 73 17.99 -1.96 -0.99
N ILE A 74 18.20 -1.38 0.19
CA ILE A 74 17.75 -1.94 1.47
C ILE A 74 16.81 -0.93 2.11
N TYR A 75 15.68 -1.42 2.60
CA TYR A 75 14.68 -0.66 3.32
C TYR A 75 14.47 -1.29 4.69
N SER A 76 14.14 -0.47 5.69
CA SER A 76 13.74 -0.97 7.00
C SER A 76 12.22 -1.03 7.06
N SER A 77 11.67 -1.97 7.83
CA SER A 77 10.26 -1.95 8.23
C SER A 77 9.87 -0.65 8.97
N ARG A 78 10.87 0.10 9.46
CA ARG A 78 10.74 1.41 10.11
C ARG A 78 10.88 2.60 9.15
N SER A 79 11.09 2.38 7.86
CA SER A 79 11.28 3.47 6.87
C SER A 79 10.09 4.45 6.78
N PHE A 80 8.94 4.14 7.38
CA PHE A 80 7.76 4.99 7.44
C PHE A 80 7.45 5.57 8.84
N ASP A 81 8.35 5.42 9.81
CA ASP A 81 8.10 5.85 11.20
C ASP A 81 7.91 7.36 11.34
N GLU A 82 8.57 8.15 10.49
CA GLU A 82 8.38 9.61 10.40
C GLU A 82 7.04 9.99 9.75
N HIS A 83 6.40 9.06 9.04
CA HIS A 83 5.16 9.24 8.30
C HIS A 83 4.00 8.50 8.98
N LYS A 84 3.80 8.71 10.29
CA LYS A 84 2.82 7.96 11.11
C LYS A 84 1.43 7.80 10.46
N SER A 85 0.85 8.88 9.97
CA SER A 85 -0.46 8.85 9.29
C SER A 85 -0.46 7.94 8.06
N SER A 86 0.61 7.96 7.28
CA SER A 86 0.77 7.11 6.10
C SER A 86 1.04 5.66 6.47
N LYS A 87 1.80 5.42 7.54
CA LYS A 87 2.09 4.08 8.05
C LYS A 87 0.83 3.36 8.50
N ASP A 88 -0.01 4.02 9.29
CA ASP A 88 -1.27 3.47 9.80
C ASP A 88 -2.29 3.15 8.69
N HIS A 89 -2.13 3.78 7.51
CA HIS A 89 -3.00 3.63 6.36
C HIS A 89 -2.29 3.03 5.14
N ILE A 90 -1.12 2.40 5.32
CA ILE A 90 -0.28 1.99 4.19
C ILE A 90 -0.95 0.91 3.32
N LEU A 91 -1.68 -0.04 3.93
CA LEU A 91 -2.44 -1.05 3.22
C LEU A 91 -3.59 -0.44 2.40
N PHE A 92 -4.31 0.51 3.00
CA PHE A 92 -5.34 1.28 2.30
C PHE A 92 -4.74 2.05 1.13
N LEU A 93 -3.65 2.81 1.34
CA LEU A 93 -2.98 3.57 0.29
C LEU A 93 -2.53 2.67 -0.86
N HIS A 94 -2.00 1.49 -0.53
CA HIS A 94 -1.53 0.52 -1.50
C HIS A 94 -2.67 0.00 -2.37
N ALA A 95 -3.73 -0.55 -1.76
CA ALA A 95 -4.90 -1.06 -2.48
C ALA A 95 -5.67 0.06 -3.22
N PHE A 96 -5.83 1.23 -2.62
CA PHE A 96 -6.58 2.33 -3.23
C PHE A 96 -5.87 2.91 -4.46
N SER A 97 -4.53 2.97 -4.44
CA SER A 97 -3.73 3.48 -5.56
C SER A 97 -3.39 2.40 -6.60
N GLY A 98 -3.92 1.19 -6.44
CA GLY A 98 -3.72 0.03 -7.31
C GLY A 98 -2.66 -0.94 -6.80
N CYS A 99 -2.91 -2.23 -6.85
CA CYS A 99 -1.99 -3.33 -6.54
C CYS A 99 -2.29 -4.51 -7.47
N ASP A 100 -1.76 -5.69 -7.19
CA ASP A 100 -2.03 -6.88 -8.01
C ASP A 100 -3.54 -7.19 -8.15
N THR A 101 -4.34 -6.87 -7.13
CA THR A 101 -5.78 -7.13 -7.13
C THR A 101 -6.64 -5.90 -7.44
N THR A 102 -6.04 -4.71 -7.65
CA THR A 102 -6.79 -3.46 -7.87
C THR A 102 -6.15 -2.59 -8.93
N SER A 103 -6.95 -2.01 -9.83
CA SER A 103 -6.42 -1.15 -10.88
C SER A 103 -5.85 0.16 -10.34
N ALA A 104 -4.74 0.61 -10.95
CA ALA A 104 -4.20 1.93 -10.68
C ALA A 104 -5.16 3.04 -11.14
N LEU A 105 -5.17 4.14 -10.41
CA LEU A 105 -5.96 5.32 -10.74
C LEU A 105 -5.33 6.09 -11.90
N PHE A 106 -6.15 6.45 -12.89
CA PHE A 106 -5.68 7.18 -14.06
C PHE A 106 -4.99 8.50 -13.65
N ASN A 107 -3.73 8.66 -14.07
CA ASN A 107 -2.86 9.79 -13.74
C ASN A 107 -2.66 10.06 -12.24
N LYS A 108 -2.85 9.05 -11.37
CA LYS A 108 -2.60 9.18 -9.92
C LYS A 108 -1.74 8.01 -9.41
N GLY A 109 -0.51 8.31 -9.00
CA GLY A 109 0.41 7.32 -8.43
C GLY A 109 0.33 7.22 -6.90
N LYS A 110 0.96 6.17 -6.34
CA LYS A 110 1.12 5.92 -4.89
C LYS A 110 1.61 7.14 -4.12
N THR A 111 2.65 7.80 -4.62
CA THR A 111 3.21 9.01 -3.99
C THR A 111 2.21 10.17 -3.95
N ALA A 112 1.30 10.27 -4.92
CA ALA A 112 0.26 11.30 -4.91
C ALA A 112 -0.79 11.01 -3.84
N ALA A 113 -1.22 9.75 -3.70
CA ALA A 113 -2.15 9.34 -2.64
C ALA A 113 -1.55 9.54 -1.24
N LEU A 114 -0.27 9.17 -1.06
CA LEU A 114 0.47 9.37 0.19
C LEU A 114 0.55 10.86 0.58
N LYS A 115 1.05 11.71 -0.33
CA LYS A 115 1.15 13.16 -0.08
C LYS A 115 -0.20 13.81 0.18
N LEU A 116 -1.27 13.28 -0.42
CA LEU A 116 -2.63 13.76 -0.20
C LEU A 116 -3.11 13.42 1.22
N LEU A 117 -2.96 12.17 1.64
CA LEU A 117 -3.36 11.69 2.97
C LEU A 117 -2.63 12.48 4.07
N GLU A 118 -1.34 12.74 3.92
CA GLU A 118 -0.54 13.51 4.89
C GLU A 118 -1.03 14.95 5.05
N LYS A 119 -1.57 15.55 3.99
CA LYS A 119 -2.03 16.94 3.99
C LYS A 119 -3.48 17.11 4.45
N ARG A 120 -4.29 16.06 4.41
CA ARG A 120 -5.74 16.14 4.60
C ARG A 120 -6.20 15.22 5.74
N GLN A 121 -6.37 15.80 6.91
CA GLN A 121 -6.91 15.12 8.09
C GLN A 121 -8.27 14.47 7.81
N ASP A 122 -9.09 15.10 6.99
CA ASP A 122 -10.40 14.59 6.63
C ASP A 122 -10.35 13.30 5.79
N LEU A 123 -9.25 13.10 5.05
CA LEU A 123 -8.98 11.86 4.32
C LEU A 123 -8.30 10.79 5.19
N GLN A 124 -7.58 11.19 6.25
CA GLN A 124 -7.09 10.24 7.26
C GLN A 124 -8.26 9.57 7.98
N VAL A 125 -9.26 10.38 8.41
CA VAL A 125 -10.50 9.85 8.99
C VAL A 125 -11.23 8.92 8.02
N ALA A 126 -11.24 9.25 6.73
CA ALA A 126 -11.84 8.38 5.72
C ALA A 126 -11.08 7.05 5.55
N ALA A 127 -9.74 7.10 5.51
CA ALA A 127 -8.89 5.93 5.39
C ALA A 127 -9.01 4.98 6.60
N GLN A 128 -9.22 5.51 7.81
CA GLN A 128 -9.40 4.71 9.03
C GLN A 128 -10.55 3.70 8.93
N VAL A 129 -11.60 4.00 8.15
CA VAL A 129 -12.75 3.08 7.98
C VAL A 129 -12.33 1.77 7.34
N PHE A 130 -11.32 1.78 6.46
CA PHE A 130 -10.84 0.58 5.77
C PHE A 130 -10.05 -0.37 6.67
N ASN A 131 -9.64 0.09 7.86
CA ASN A 131 -8.96 -0.73 8.86
C ASN A 131 -9.93 -1.35 9.89
N ARG A 132 -11.23 -1.09 9.78
CA ARG A 132 -12.24 -1.60 10.72
C ARG A 132 -12.92 -2.85 10.17
N ILE A 133 -12.92 -3.92 10.96
CA ILE A 133 -13.49 -5.22 10.58
C ILE A 133 -15.03 -5.16 10.48
N ASP A 134 -15.67 -4.25 11.22
CA ASP A 134 -17.12 -4.06 11.31
C ASP A 134 -17.65 -2.93 10.40
N ALA A 135 -16.80 -2.35 9.54
CA ALA A 135 -17.24 -1.28 8.64
C ALA A 135 -18.28 -1.79 7.62
N SER A 136 -19.43 -1.11 7.55
CA SER A 136 -20.44 -1.42 6.54
C SER A 136 -19.96 -1.09 5.13
N ARG A 137 -20.55 -1.77 4.13
CA ARG A 137 -20.25 -1.52 2.71
C ARG A 137 -20.53 -0.07 2.33
N GLU A 138 -21.60 0.51 2.86
CA GLU A 138 -22.00 1.89 2.61
C GLU A 138 -20.98 2.86 3.18
N SER A 139 -20.46 2.58 4.38
CA SER A 139 -19.41 3.38 5.03
C SER A 139 -18.11 3.31 4.22
N ILE A 140 -17.69 2.11 3.81
CA ILE A 140 -16.51 1.91 2.95
C ILE A 140 -16.67 2.68 1.64
N SER A 141 -17.82 2.56 0.98
CA SER A 141 -18.10 3.23 -0.29
C SER A 141 -18.07 4.76 -0.16
N SER A 142 -18.76 5.31 0.84
CA SER A 142 -18.79 6.75 1.09
C SER A 142 -17.40 7.34 1.37
N ASN A 143 -16.60 6.67 2.19
CA ASN A 143 -15.25 7.11 2.51
C ASN A 143 -14.28 6.91 1.32
N GLY A 144 -14.47 5.85 0.54
CA GLY A 144 -13.76 5.65 -0.73
C GLY A 144 -14.05 6.77 -1.73
N ILE A 145 -15.33 7.13 -1.91
CA ILE A 145 -15.77 8.27 -2.75
C ILE A 145 -15.11 9.57 -2.29
N ARG A 146 -15.07 9.82 -0.98
CA ARG A 146 -14.41 11.01 -0.41
C ARG A 146 -12.93 11.07 -0.79
N PHE A 147 -12.23 9.94 -0.71
CA PHE A 147 -10.82 9.88 -1.10
C PHE A 147 -10.63 10.04 -2.62
N PHE A 148 -11.51 9.44 -3.43
CA PHE A 148 -11.55 9.62 -4.89
C PHE A 148 -11.74 11.10 -5.29
N LEU A 149 -12.68 11.78 -4.66
CA LEU A 149 -12.91 13.20 -4.88
C LEU A 149 -11.66 14.01 -4.49
N GLY A 150 -11.07 13.70 -3.33
CA GLY A 150 -9.84 14.35 -2.87
C GLY A 150 -8.65 14.19 -3.82
N ILE A 151 -8.41 12.98 -4.34
CA ILE A 151 -7.25 12.70 -5.19
C ILE A 151 -7.35 13.34 -6.58
N TYR A 152 -8.57 13.58 -7.05
CA TYR A 152 -8.81 14.36 -8.28
C TYR A 152 -8.93 15.87 -8.05
N GLY A 153 -8.80 16.35 -6.81
CA GLY A 153 -8.77 17.78 -6.50
C GLY A 153 -10.15 18.42 -6.36
N ALA A 154 -11.17 17.63 -6.04
CA ALA A 154 -12.50 18.16 -5.73
C ALA A 154 -12.49 18.96 -4.41
N PRO A 155 -13.33 20.00 -4.28
CA PRO A 155 -13.54 20.71 -3.03
C PRO A 155 -13.97 19.76 -1.91
N ILE A 156 -13.58 20.05 -0.66
CA ILE A 156 -13.90 19.21 0.52
C ILE A 156 -15.41 19.00 0.70
N LYS A 157 -16.22 20.00 0.35
CA LYS A 157 -17.69 19.96 0.43
C LYS A 157 -18.37 19.11 -0.64
N GLU A 158 -17.63 18.71 -1.68
CA GLU A 158 -18.17 17.84 -2.72
C GLU A 158 -18.23 16.40 -2.21
N VAL A 159 -19.37 15.75 -2.41
CA VAL A 159 -19.65 14.39 -1.94
C VAL A 159 -20.07 13.46 -3.07
N SER A 160 -20.31 14.00 -4.26
CA SER A 160 -20.79 13.27 -5.44
C SER A 160 -19.76 13.30 -6.55
N ILE A 161 -19.32 12.10 -6.96
CA ILE A 161 -18.45 11.92 -8.12
C ILE A 161 -19.13 12.46 -9.38
N ASN A 162 -20.44 12.22 -9.54
CA ASN A 162 -21.17 12.65 -10.73
C ASN A 162 -21.26 14.18 -10.82
N THR A 163 -21.50 14.83 -9.68
CA THR A 163 -21.52 16.30 -9.61
C THR A 163 -20.15 16.86 -9.98
N TYR A 164 -19.07 16.32 -9.40
CA TYR A 164 -17.72 16.78 -9.71
C TYR A 164 -17.33 16.53 -11.17
N ARG A 165 -17.69 15.38 -11.74
CA ARG A 165 -17.46 15.05 -13.15
C ARG A 165 -18.16 16.05 -14.07
N TYR A 166 -19.42 16.39 -13.78
CA TYR A 166 -20.16 17.39 -14.53
C TYR A 166 -19.49 18.76 -14.46
N LEU A 167 -19.05 19.20 -13.27
CA LEU A 167 -18.34 20.47 -13.11
C LEU A 167 -17.02 20.51 -13.89
N CYS A 168 -16.25 19.42 -13.87
CA CYS A 168 -15.03 19.28 -14.67
C CYS A 168 -15.31 19.34 -16.17
N PHE A 169 -16.36 18.66 -16.63
CA PHE A 169 -16.80 18.68 -18.03
C PHE A 169 -17.21 20.09 -18.47
N ALA A 170 -18.10 20.74 -17.74
CA ALA A 170 -18.57 22.10 -18.03
C ALA A 170 -17.40 23.10 -18.10
N LYS A 171 -16.43 22.99 -17.17
CA LYS A 171 -15.20 23.80 -17.17
C LYS A 171 -14.30 23.51 -18.37
N SER A 172 -14.25 22.26 -18.84
CA SER A 172 -13.46 21.89 -20.01
C SER A 172 -14.06 22.46 -21.31
N VAL A 173 -15.39 22.42 -21.43
CA VAL A 173 -16.09 22.95 -22.62
C VAL A 173 -16.06 24.47 -22.63
N GLY A 174 -16.33 25.12 -21.50
CA GLY A 174 -16.35 26.59 -21.40
C GLY A 174 -14.98 27.28 -21.50
N LYS A 175 -13.88 26.53 -21.47
CA LYS A 175 -12.53 27.05 -21.78
C LYS A 175 -12.21 27.08 -23.28
N ASN A 176 -13.00 26.37 -24.08
CA ASN A 176 -12.86 26.28 -25.54
C ASN A 176 -13.89 27.18 -26.27
N MET A 177 -14.58 28.04 -25.52
CA MET A 177 -15.37 29.17 -26.01
C MET A 177 -14.65 30.45 -25.60
#